data_AF-A0A431IPQ6-F1
#
_entry.id   AF-A0A431IPQ6-F1
#
_cell.length_a   1.000
_cell.length_b   1.000
_cell.length_c   1.000
_cell.angle_alpha   90.00
_cell.angle_beta   90.00
_cell.angle_gamma   90.00
#
_symmetry.space_group_name_H-M   'P 1'
#
loop_
_entity.id
_entity.type
_entity.pdbx_description
1 polymer ?
#
loop_
_entity_poly.entity_id
_entity_poly.type
_entity_poly.pdbx_seq_one_letter_code
_entity_poly.pdbx_strand_id
1 'polypeptide(L)' 'MRDVALHLVKTGPKRRAARASDPKPATMLQCPRCGGREVIETKVGVMYAAGKAKGGTKSLLCADCHRRGERVVLV' A
#
# COMPACT_ATOMS: atom_id res chain seq x y z
N MET A 1 -6.90 -25.50 -21.78
CA MET A 1 -7.33 -24.40 -20.91
C MET A 1 -6.13 -23.49 -20.73
N ARG A 2 -6.27 -22.22 -21.11
CA ARG A 2 -5.17 -21.27 -21.40
C ARG A 2 -4.23 -21.07 -20.20
N ASP A 3 -2.95 -21.06 -20.52
CA ASP A 3 -1.82 -20.58 -19.74
C ASP A 3 -2.12 -19.27 -19.00
N VAL A 4 -2.22 -19.32 -17.67
CA VAL A 4 -2.09 -18.12 -16.83
C VAL A 4 -0.60 -17.82 -16.71
N ALA A 5 -0.01 -17.40 -17.83
CA ALA A 5 1.32 -16.84 -17.86
C ALA A 5 1.36 -15.62 -16.94
N LEU A 6 2.05 -15.78 -15.82
CA LEU A 6 3.19 -14.94 -15.52
C LEU A 6 3.00 -13.41 -15.66
N HIS A 7 1.91 -12.84 -15.13
CA HIS A 7 2.00 -11.49 -14.57
C HIS A 7 2.72 -11.57 -13.21
N LEU A 8 3.96 -12.07 -13.23
CA LEU A 8 4.94 -11.66 -12.23
C LEU A 8 5.11 -10.15 -12.44
N VAL A 9 4.29 -9.37 -11.74
CA VAL A 9 4.56 -7.97 -11.45
C VAL A 9 5.92 -7.99 -10.74
N LYS A 10 7.00 -7.86 -11.54
CA LYS A 10 8.40 -7.98 -11.14
C LYS A 10 8.66 -6.95 -10.06
N THR A 11 8.40 -7.32 -8.83
CA THR A 11 8.55 -6.50 -7.62
C THR A 11 9.78 -6.93 -6.86
N GLY A 12 10.76 -7.42 -7.60
CA GLY A 12 12.11 -7.63 -7.11
C GLY A 12 12.75 -6.32 -6.66
N PRO A 13 13.83 -6.40 -5.88
CA PRO A 13 14.50 -5.25 -5.27
C PRO A 13 14.86 -4.14 -6.27
N LYS A 14 15.20 -4.51 -7.52
CA LYS A 14 15.55 -3.56 -8.59
C LYS A 14 14.44 -2.58 -8.95
N ARG A 15 13.16 -2.99 -9.00
CA ARG A 15 12.04 -2.06 -9.29
C ARG A 15 11.67 -1.19 -8.08
N ARG A 16 11.94 -1.66 -6.87
CA ARG A 16 11.73 -0.89 -5.62
C ARG A 16 12.70 0.28 -5.53
N ALA A 17 13.98 0.03 -5.85
CA ALA A 17 15.01 1.06 -5.91
C ALA A 17 14.71 2.12 -6.99
N ALA A 18 14.28 1.69 -8.18
CA ALA A 18 13.93 2.62 -9.27
C ALA A 18 12.84 3.63 -8.85
N ARG A 19 11.76 3.16 -8.20
CA ARG A 19 10.68 4.05 -7.73
C ARG A 19 11.11 5.02 -6.61
N ALA A 20 12.10 4.62 -5.80
CA ALA A 20 12.68 5.46 -4.75
C ALA A 20 13.43 6.65 -5.35
N SER A 21 14.11 6.45 -6.49
CA SER A 21 14.90 7.47 -7.18
C SER A 21 14.13 8.34 -8.17
N ASP A 22 12.93 7.92 -8.62
CA ASP A 22 12.14 8.72 -9.55
C ASP A 22 11.74 10.07 -8.94
N PRO A 23 11.81 11.20 -9.67
CA PRO A 23 11.37 12.50 -9.17
C PRO A 23 9.93 12.45 -8.61
N LYS A 24 9.70 13.15 -7.50
CA LYS A 24 8.35 13.30 -6.90
C LYS A 24 8.22 14.65 -6.20
N PRO A 25 6.99 15.18 -6.08
CA PRO A 25 6.73 16.32 -5.19
C PRO A 25 7.18 16.02 -3.75
N ALA A 26 7.71 17.02 -3.06
CA ALA A 26 8.20 16.88 -1.69
C ALA A 26 7.10 16.36 -0.73
N THR A 27 5.86 16.78 -0.95
CA THR A 27 4.68 16.42 -0.15
C THR A 27 4.03 15.08 -0.53
N MET A 28 4.49 14.41 -1.60
CA MET A 28 3.95 13.12 -2.00
C MET A 28 4.44 12.01 -1.06
N LEU A 29 3.51 11.29 -0.44
CA LEU A 29 3.83 10.12 0.38
C LEU A 29 4.52 9.03 -0.44
N GLN A 30 5.56 8.45 0.17
CA GLN A 30 6.29 7.34 -0.41
C GLN A 30 6.64 6.34 0.68
N CYS A 31 6.40 5.06 0.41
CA CYS A 31 6.71 4.00 1.33
C CYS A 31 8.23 3.82 1.47
N PRO A 32 8.80 3.94 2.68
CA PRO A 32 10.24 3.78 2.89
C PRO A 32 10.70 2.32 2.70
N ARG A 33 9.79 1.35 2.76
CA ARG A 33 10.10 -0.08 2.60
C ARG A 33 10.18 -0.52 1.13
N CYS A 34 9.26 -0.06 0.29
CA CYS A 34 9.13 -0.56 -1.09
C CYS A 34 9.25 0.51 -2.18
N GLY A 35 9.33 1.78 -1.81
CA GLY A 35 9.34 2.91 -2.75
C GLY A 35 8.00 3.19 -3.42
N GLY A 36 6.94 2.44 -3.09
CA GLY A 36 5.59 2.61 -3.64
C GLY A 36 4.93 3.92 -3.19
N ARG A 37 4.01 4.42 -4.02
CA ARG A 37 3.33 5.72 -3.84
C ARG A 37 1.80 5.59 -3.77
N GLU A 38 1.28 4.37 -3.85
CA GLU A 38 -0.14 4.07 -3.68
C GLU A 38 -0.45 3.78 -2.21
N VAL A 39 -1.53 4.37 -1.72
CA VAL A 39 -1.89 4.39 -0.29
C VAL A 39 -3.32 3.89 -0.10
N ILE A 40 -3.55 3.14 0.97
CA ILE A 40 -4.88 2.75 1.45
C ILE A 40 -5.12 3.50 2.76
N GLU A 41 -6.22 4.26 2.86
CA GLU A 41 -6.69 4.77 4.16
C GLU A 41 -7.45 3.63 4.87
N THR A 42 -6.95 3.23 6.04
CA THR A 42 -7.59 2.21 6.89
C THR A 42 -8.09 2.84 8.18
N LYS A 43 -9.10 2.22 8.79
CA LYS A 43 -9.56 2.55 10.14
C LYS A 43 -9.41 1.32 11.03
N VAL A 44 -8.72 1.47 12.16
CA VAL A 44 -8.56 0.41 13.16
C VAL A 44 -9.54 0.64 14.31
N GLY A 45 -10.14 -0.44 14.84
CA GLY A 45 -11.10 -0.34 15.94
C GLY A 45 -12.47 0.23 15.51
N VAL A 46 -12.89 -0.04 14.27
CA VAL A 46 -14.21 0.38 13.77
C VAL A 46 -15.30 -0.41 14.47
N MET A 47 -16.32 0.29 14.97
CA MET A 47 -17.56 -0.32 15.43
C MET A 47 -18.52 -0.44 14.26
N TYR A 48 -19.11 -1.61 14.06
CA TYR A 48 -20.14 -1.82 13.04
C TYR A 48 -21.47 -2.15 13.72
N ALA A 49 -22.43 -1.23 13.65
CA ALA A 49 -23.73 -1.37 14.28
C ALA A 49 -24.82 -0.75 13.39
N ALA A 50 -25.99 -1.40 13.35
CA ALA A 50 -27.12 -0.98 12.51
C ALA A 50 -26.73 -0.73 11.03
N GLY A 51 -25.88 -1.61 10.47
CA GLY A 51 -25.42 -1.54 9.08
C GLY A 51 -24.44 -0.39 8.78
N LYS A 52 -23.99 0.35 9.80
CA LYS A 52 -23.10 1.51 9.64
C LYS A 52 -21.79 1.31 10.40
N ALA A 53 -20.69 1.59 9.72
CA ALA A 53 -19.38 1.70 10.34
C ALA A 53 -19.24 3.06 11.04
N LYS A 54 -18.81 3.06 12.31
CA LYS A 54 -18.58 4.26 13.12
C LYS A 54 -17.26 4.19 13.89
N GLY A 55 -16.67 5.36 14.12
CA GLY A 55 -15.43 5.51 14.89
C GLY A 55 -14.20 4.94 14.19
N GLY A 56 -13.23 4.52 15.00
CA GLY A 56 -11.94 3.99 14.60
C GLY A 56 -10.87 5.06 14.35
N THR A 57 -9.61 4.64 14.44
CA THR A 57 -8.44 5.48 14.21
C THR A 57 -7.96 5.32 12.77
N LYS A 58 -7.86 6.44 12.03
CA LYS A 58 -7.36 6.44 10.66
C LYS A 58 -5.85 6.19 10.63
N SER A 59 -5.38 5.45 9.65
CA SER A 59 -3.96 5.29 9.32
C SER A 59 -3.79 5.12 7.82
N LEU A 60 -2.71 5.66 7.27
CA LEU A 60 -2.36 5.50 5.87
C LEU A 60 -1.39 4.33 5.71
N LEU A 61 -1.77 3.32 4.92
CA LEU A 61 -0.95 2.15 4.67
C LEU A 61 -0.40 2.15 3.25
N CYS A 62 0.79 1.58 3.05
CA CYS A 62 1.29 1.31 1.71
C CYS A 62 0.49 0.18 1.02
N ALA A 63 -0.17 0.48 -0.09
CA ALA A 63 -0.99 -0.48 -0.83
C ALA A 63 -0.17 -1.66 -1.39
N ASP A 64 1.03 -1.37 -1.90
CA ASP A 64 1.93 -2.38 -2.47
C ASP A 64 2.46 -3.38 -1.42
N CYS A 65 2.73 -2.92 -0.20
CA CYS A 65 3.13 -3.79 0.90
C CYS A 65 1.93 -4.59 1.40
N HIS A 66 0.76 -3.95 1.49
CA HIS A 66 -0.47 -4.60 1.92
C HIS A 66 -0.88 -5.77 1.02
N ARG A 67 -0.78 -5.64 -0.30
CA ARG A 67 -1.02 -6.72 -1.27
C ARG A 67 -0.08 -7.93 -1.12
N ARG A 68 0.99 -7.81 -0.34
CA ARG A 68 1.92 -8.91 0.00
C ARG A 68 1.70 -9.49 1.40
N GLY A 69 0.67 -9.02 2.11
CA GLY A 69 0.42 -9.38 3.51
C GLY A 69 1.25 -8.59 4.52
N GLU A 70 1.92 -7.50 4.11
CA GLU A 70 2.70 -6.66 5.02
C GLU A 70 1.89 -5.44 5.48
N ARG A 71 1.94 -5.10 6.78
CA ARG A 71 1.33 -3.86 7.30
C ARG A 71 2.38 -2.78 7.49
N VAL A 72 2.50 -1.86 6.54
CA VAL A 72 3.41 -0.70 6.61
C VAL A 72 2.59 0.57 6.73
N VAL A 73 2.68 1.23 7.88
CA VAL A 73 2.07 2.53 8.17
C VAL A 73 2.99 3.64 7.66
N LEU A 74 2.42 4.64 6.99
CA LEU A 74 3.15 5.79 6.45
C LEU A 74 3.06 7.02 7.36
N VAL A 75 1.88 7.22 7.96
CA VAL A 75 1.55 8.24 8.97
C VAL A 75 0.51 7.69 9.94
#